data_AF-A0A6M1RXW2-F1
#
_entry.id   AF-A0A6M1RXW2-F1
#
_cell.length_a   1.000
_cell.length_b   1.000
_cell.length_c   1.000
_cell.angle_alpha   90.00
_cell.angle_beta   90.00
_cell.angle_gamma   90.00
#
_symmetry.space_group_name_H-M   'P 1'
#
loop_
_entity.id
_entity.type
_entity.pdbx_description
1 polymer ?
#
loop_
_entity_poly.entity_id
_entity_poly.type
_entity_poly.pdbx_seq_one_letter_code
_entity_poly.pdbx_strand_id
1 'polypeptide(L)'
;MDEPRTLSGILEGLRRVSGWLPVVLPLHPRAINVVERNGLQTDGLRLLDPLSYLDHACLEEACGLILSDSGAVQKEAWWLGVPSVTLREEIEWVDTIQAGANRLAGADPDRIVEAVGHCLTPAAAAPLALQPCRLHQDHEPTTGPRGFGNRLKRRLFWSGLSHRVPCSSIHHAAPRRGRPMHVADKEQT
;
A
#
# COMPACT_ATOMS: atom_id res chain seq x y z
N MET A 1 3.39 -14.35 -2.91
CA MET A 1 4.50 -13.86 -2.05
C MET A 1 4.72 -14.77 -0.84
N ASP A 2 4.80 -16.10 -1.04
CA ASP A 2 4.92 -17.06 0.07
C ASP A 2 6.32 -17.71 0.14
N GLU A 3 7.18 -17.42 -0.84
CA GLU A 3 8.56 -17.91 -0.89
C GLU A 3 9.46 -16.96 -0.07
N PRO A 4 10.15 -17.44 0.98
CA PRO A 4 11.00 -16.60 1.83
C PRO A 4 12.05 -15.81 1.06
N ARG A 5 12.60 -16.39 -0.02
CA ARG A 5 13.61 -15.73 -0.87
C ARG A 5 13.04 -14.48 -1.55
N THR A 6 11.85 -14.59 -2.12
CA THR A 6 11.15 -13.48 -2.79
C THR A 6 10.81 -12.37 -1.78
N LEU A 7 10.28 -12.74 -0.62
CA LEU A 7 9.93 -11.77 0.41
C LEU A 7 11.17 -11.05 0.96
N SER A 8 12.28 -11.77 1.15
CA SER A 8 13.55 -11.18 1.62
C SER A 8 14.07 -10.10 0.67
N GLY A 9 14.09 -10.38 -0.64
CA GLY A 9 14.52 -9.39 -1.63
C GLY A 9 13.62 -8.15 -1.68
N ILE A 10 12.30 -8.34 -1.60
CA ILE A 10 11.34 -7.23 -1.52
C ILE A 10 11.57 -6.39 -0.26
N LEU A 11 11.67 -7.03 0.91
CA LEU A 11 11.89 -6.32 2.17
C LEU A 11 13.21 -5.54 2.16
N GLU A 12 14.29 -6.13 1.63
CA GLU A 12 15.56 -5.43 1.48
C GLU A 12 15.45 -4.20 0.58
N GLY A 13 14.78 -4.33 -0.58
CA GLY A 13 14.51 -3.19 -1.45
C GLY A 13 13.71 -2.09 -0.76
N LEU A 14 12.62 -2.46 -0.05
CA LEU A 14 11.78 -1.53 0.70
C LEU A 14 12.55 -0.83 1.83
N ARG A 15 13.44 -1.53 2.53
CA ARG A 15 14.27 -0.95 3.58
C ARG A 15 15.23 0.10 3.03
N ARG A 16 15.87 -0.17 1.89
CA ARG A 16 16.72 0.82 1.21
C ARG A 16 15.92 2.05 0.81
N VAL A 17 14.72 1.85 0.28
CA VAL A 17 13.77 2.93 -0.04
C VAL A 17 13.39 3.73 1.22
N SER A 18 13.25 3.07 2.36
CA SER A 18 12.89 3.73 3.63
C SER A 18 13.95 4.73 4.11
N GLY A 19 15.19 4.62 3.63
CA GLY A 19 16.26 5.56 3.92
C GLY A 19 16.05 6.97 3.34
N TRP A 20 15.22 7.11 2.30
CA TRP A 20 14.91 8.41 1.68
C TRP A 20 13.43 8.79 1.73
N LEU A 21 12.51 7.82 1.88
CA LEU A 21 11.07 8.08 1.90
C LEU A 21 10.35 7.24 2.97
N PRO A 22 9.30 7.77 3.62
CA PRO A 22 8.49 6.97 4.53
C PRO A 22 7.78 5.82 3.80
N VAL A 23 8.03 4.58 4.22
CA VAL A 23 7.39 3.37 3.69
C VAL A 23 6.36 2.84 4.68
N VAL A 24 5.13 2.65 4.21
CA VAL A 24 4.03 2.05 4.98
C VAL A 24 3.66 0.72 4.33
N LEU A 25 3.60 -0.35 5.13
CA LEU A 25 3.44 -1.72 4.66
C LEU A 25 2.37 -2.48 5.46
N PRO A 26 1.09 -2.47 5.03
CA PRO A 26 0.13 -3.48 5.42
C PRO A 26 0.65 -4.85 5.07
N LEU A 27 0.78 -5.70 6.08
CA LEU A 27 1.33 -7.03 5.89
C LEU A 27 0.36 -8.05 6.46
N HIS A 28 0.01 -9.05 5.65
CA HIS A 28 -0.88 -10.12 6.08
C HIS A 28 -0.22 -10.93 7.22
N PRO A 29 -0.96 -11.41 8.24
CA PRO A 29 -0.41 -12.21 9.34
C PRO A 29 0.43 -13.41 8.87
N ARG A 30 0.05 -14.02 7.73
CA ARG A 30 0.85 -15.07 7.09
C ARG A 30 2.26 -14.60 6.71
N ALA A 31 2.40 -13.42 6.14
CA ALA A 31 3.69 -12.87 5.76
C ALA A 31 4.49 -12.41 6.99
N ILE A 32 3.84 -11.86 8.02
CA ILE A 32 4.48 -11.58 9.32
C ILE A 32 5.10 -12.85 9.91
N ASN A 33 4.37 -13.96 9.91
CA ASN A 33 4.91 -15.24 10.37
C ASN A 33 6.15 -15.70 9.56
N VAL A 34 6.18 -15.43 8.24
CA VAL A 34 7.35 -15.75 7.40
C VAL A 34 8.52 -14.85 7.77
N VAL A 35 8.28 -13.55 8.00
CA VAL A 35 9.30 -12.59 8.45
C VAL A 35 9.92 -13.06 9.75
N GLU A 36 9.11 -13.37 10.76
CA GLU A 36 9.57 -13.78 12.09
C GLU A 36 10.33 -15.11 12.03
N ARG A 37 9.79 -16.12 11.35
CA ARG A 37 10.40 -17.46 11.26
C ARG A 37 11.76 -17.45 10.56
N ASN A 38 11.97 -16.54 9.62
CA ASN A 38 13.20 -16.45 8.83
C ASN A 38 14.12 -15.31 9.30
N GLY A 39 13.78 -14.60 10.38
CA GLY A 39 14.58 -13.48 10.90
C GLY A 39 14.74 -12.33 9.89
N LEU A 40 13.77 -12.13 9.00
CA LEU A 40 13.84 -11.08 7.98
C LEU A 40 13.71 -9.71 8.66
N GLN A 41 14.51 -8.76 8.21
CA GLN A 41 14.59 -7.45 8.84
C GLN A 41 13.50 -6.52 8.28
N THR A 42 12.91 -5.70 9.14
CA THR A 42 11.85 -4.74 8.78
C THR A 42 12.06 -3.35 9.38
N ASP A 43 13.21 -3.06 9.99
CA ASP A 43 13.54 -1.68 10.40
C ASP A 43 13.44 -0.68 9.25
N GLY A 44 13.04 0.54 9.61
CA GLY A 44 12.69 1.60 8.66
C GLY A 44 11.29 1.46 8.06
N LEU A 45 10.66 0.28 8.11
CA LEU A 45 9.32 0.04 7.57
C LEU A 45 8.24 0.27 8.64
N ARG A 46 7.19 1.00 8.29
CA ARG A 46 5.99 1.11 9.14
C ARG A 46 5.01 0.01 8.78
N LEU A 47 5.06 -1.10 9.53
CA LEU A 47 4.12 -2.18 9.37
C LEU A 47 2.72 -1.77 9.84
N LEU A 48 1.70 -2.14 9.07
CA LEU A 48 0.29 -2.00 9.44
C LEU A 48 -0.37 -3.37 9.46
N ASP A 49 -1.42 -3.49 10.27
CA ASP A 49 -2.35 -4.61 10.15
C ASP A 49 -3.06 -4.58 8.78
N PRO A 50 -3.60 -5.72 8.32
CA PRO A 50 -4.41 -5.76 7.12
C PRO A 50 -5.54 -4.74 7.15
N LEU A 51 -5.71 -4.02 6.04
CA LEU A 51 -6.67 -2.94 5.91
C LEU A 51 -7.95 -3.42 5.24
N SER A 52 -9.07 -2.79 5.59
CA SER A 52 -10.28 -2.94 4.78
C SER A 52 -10.05 -2.35 3.39
N TYR A 53 -10.80 -2.78 2.39
CA TYR A 53 -10.67 -2.20 1.04
C TYR A 53 -10.86 -0.67 1.00
N LEU A 54 -11.66 -0.08 1.90
CA LEU A 54 -11.85 1.39 1.90
C LEU A 54 -10.57 2.07 2.36
N ASP A 55 -10.06 1.61 3.50
CA ASP A 55 -8.86 2.17 4.10
C ASP A 55 -7.66 1.97 3.20
N HIS A 56 -7.64 0.83 2.50
CA HIS A 56 -6.68 0.50 1.47
C HIS A 56 -6.72 1.50 0.30
N ALA A 57 -7.88 1.70 -0.32
CA ALA A 57 -8.04 2.65 -1.43
C ALA A 57 -7.74 4.11 -1.00
N CYS A 58 -8.18 4.53 0.18
CA CYS A 58 -7.85 5.85 0.73
C CYS A 58 -6.34 6.02 0.94
N LEU A 59 -5.66 4.95 1.33
CA LEU A 59 -4.21 4.99 1.53
C LEU A 59 -3.47 5.02 0.20
N GLU A 60 -3.93 4.28 -0.82
CA GLU A 60 -3.38 4.37 -2.19
C GLU A 60 -3.50 5.79 -2.76
N GLU A 61 -4.67 6.42 -2.64
CA GLU A 61 -4.90 7.79 -3.11
C GLU A 61 -3.97 8.81 -2.42
N ALA A 62 -3.67 8.59 -1.14
CA ALA A 62 -2.78 9.46 -0.37
C ALA A 62 -1.29 9.28 -0.72
N CYS A 63 -0.95 8.30 -1.56
CA CYS A 63 0.43 7.97 -1.85
C CYS A 63 1.02 8.74 -3.04
N GLY A 64 2.34 8.89 -3.00
CA GLY A 64 3.12 9.40 -4.11
C GLY A 64 3.65 8.33 -5.04
N LEU A 65 3.75 7.11 -4.54
CA LEU A 65 4.23 5.96 -5.29
C LEU A 65 3.72 4.70 -4.59
N ILE A 66 3.25 3.73 -5.37
CA ILE A 66 2.75 2.43 -4.88
C ILE A 66 3.70 1.33 -5.35
N LEU A 67 4.17 0.47 -4.45
CA LEU A 67 4.92 -0.74 -4.84
C LEU A 67 3.98 -1.91 -4.63
N SER A 68 3.74 -2.76 -5.63
CA SER A 68 2.79 -3.88 -5.47
C SER A 68 3.03 -5.11 -6.32
N ASP A 69 2.74 -6.29 -5.77
CA ASP A 69 2.66 -7.56 -6.47
C ASP A 69 1.20 -7.94 -6.86
N SER A 70 0.22 -7.09 -6.52
CA SER A 70 -1.20 -7.30 -6.80
C SER A 70 -1.62 -6.65 -8.13
N GLY A 71 -2.19 -7.45 -9.03
CA GLY A 71 -2.74 -6.98 -10.31
C GLY A 71 -3.92 -6.03 -10.17
N ALA A 72 -4.74 -6.18 -9.11
CA ALA A 72 -5.82 -5.24 -8.81
C ALA A 72 -5.25 -3.85 -8.45
N VAL A 73 -4.23 -3.83 -7.60
CA VAL A 73 -3.57 -2.60 -7.17
C VAL A 73 -2.84 -1.90 -8.32
N GLN A 74 -2.28 -2.64 -9.27
CA GLN A 74 -1.70 -2.03 -10.49
C GLN A 74 -2.74 -1.18 -11.24
N LYS A 75 -3.96 -1.69 -11.35
CA LYS A 75 -5.08 -1.02 -12.02
C LYS A 75 -5.60 0.17 -11.21
N GLU A 76 -5.72 0.00 -9.90
CA GLU A 76 -6.17 1.05 -8.97
C GLU A 76 -5.19 2.23 -8.95
N ALA A 77 -3.88 1.96 -8.85
CA ALA A 77 -2.82 2.96 -8.93
C ALA A 77 -2.89 3.77 -10.24
N TRP A 78 -3.10 3.09 -11.36
CA TRP A 78 -3.29 3.74 -12.67
C TRP A 78 -4.49 4.69 -12.67
N TRP A 79 -5.65 4.26 -12.17
CA TRP A 79 -6.85 5.10 -12.12
C TRP A 79 -6.72 6.29 -11.16
N LEU A 80 -5.99 6.11 -10.07
CA LEU A 80 -5.70 7.17 -9.11
C LEU A 80 -4.62 8.15 -9.60
N GLY A 81 -3.98 7.87 -10.73
CA GLY A 81 -2.86 8.67 -11.23
C GLY A 81 -1.64 8.63 -10.30
N VAL A 82 -1.50 7.54 -9.55
CA VAL A 82 -0.38 7.32 -8.62
C VAL A 82 0.64 6.43 -9.34
N PRO A 83 1.89 6.90 -9.54
CA PRO A 83 2.94 6.07 -10.09
C PRO A 83 3.10 4.76 -9.31
N SER A 84 3.45 3.67 -9.98
CA SER A 84 3.61 2.38 -9.35
C SER A 84 4.86 1.61 -9.79
N VAL A 85 5.24 0.62 -8.97
CA VAL A 85 6.27 -0.36 -9.30
C VAL A 85 5.70 -1.75 -9.01
N THR A 86 5.69 -2.61 -10.02
CA THR A 86 5.27 -4.00 -9.89
C THR A 86 6.41 -4.87 -9.34
N LEU A 87 6.15 -5.53 -8.20
CA LEU A 87 7.10 -6.38 -7.46
C LEU A 87 7.09 -7.85 -7.92
N ARG A 88 6.74 -8.08 -9.18
CA ARG A 88 6.70 -9.40 -9.85
C ARG A 88 7.43 -9.31 -11.18
N GLU A 89 7.77 -10.46 -11.75
CA GLU A 89 8.40 -10.53 -13.08
C GLU A 89 7.38 -10.44 -14.23
N GLU A 90 6.09 -10.45 -13.89
CA GLU A 90 4.99 -10.47 -14.85
C GLU A 90 4.06 -9.29 -14.58
N ILE A 91 3.36 -8.85 -15.64
CA ILE A 91 2.44 -7.72 -15.60
C ILE A 91 1.17 -8.02 -16.38
N GLU A 92 0.02 -7.72 -15.79
CA GLU A 92 -1.27 -7.86 -16.48
C GLU A 92 -1.61 -6.62 -17.34
N TRP A 93 -1.08 -5.44 -16.97
CA TRP A 93 -1.43 -4.15 -17.58
C TRP A 93 -0.24 -3.50 -18.30
N VAL A 94 0.13 -4.06 -19.46
CA VAL A 94 1.29 -3.60 -20.26
C VAL A 94 1.22 -2.11 -20.61
N ASP A 95 0.01 -1.59 -20.84
CA ASP A 95 -0.23 -0.16 -21.16
C ASP A 95 0.31 0.77 -20.07
N THR A 96 0.31 0.35 -18.79
CA THR A 96 0.80 1.16 -17.67
C THR A 96 2.32 1.35 -17.71
N ILE A 97 3.06 0.34 -18.20
CA ILE A 97 4.51 0.44 -18.43
C ILE A 97 4.79 1.35 -19.62
N GLN A 98 4.04 1.18 -20.72
CA GLN A 98 4.20 1.97 -21.94
C GLN A 98 3.91 3.45 -21.71
N ALA A 99 2.91 3.76 -20.88
CA ALA A 99 2.58 5.11 -20.45
C ALA A 99 3.56 5.67 -19.39
N GLY A 100 4.50 4.88 -18.89
CA GLY A 100 5.48 5.30 -17.89
C GLY A 100 4.92 5.45 -16.47
N ALA A 101 3.66 5.06 -16.23
CA ALA A 101 3.02 5.11 -14.92
C ALA A 101 3.43 3.98 -13.99
N ASN A 102 3.88 2.85 -14.55
CA ASN A 102 4.33 1.70 -13.80
C ASN A 102 5.72 1.26 -14.25
N ARG A 103 6.45 0.54 -13.39
CA ARG A 103 7.75 -0.07 -13.68
C ARG A 103 7.79 -1.50 -13.14
N LEU A 104 8.42 -2.42 -13.87
CA LEU A 104 8.55 -3.82 -13.46
C LEU A 104 9.90 -4.05 -12.78
N ALA A 105 9.88 -4.36 -11.48
CA ALA A 105 11.11 -4.56 -10.69
C ALA A 105 11.32 -6.01 -10.23
N GLY A 106 10.26 -6.81 -10.15
CA GLY A 106 10.36 -8.14 -9.55
C GLY A 106 10.69 -8.06 -8.05
N ALA A 107 11.43 -9.05 -7.56
CA ALA A 107 11.83 -9.15 -6.15
C ALA A 107 13.30 -8.80 -5.90
N ASP A 108 13.98 -8.22 -6.90
CA ASP A 108 15.38 -7.82 -6.81
C ASP A 108 15.50 -6.45 -6.11
N PRO A 109 16.24 -6.34 -4.98
CA PRO A 109 16.39 -5.10 -4.24
C PRO A 109 16.94 -3.93 -5.06
N ASP A 110 17.89 -4.19 -5.96
CA ASP A 110 18.56 -3.17 -6.75
C ASP A 110 17.60 -2.64 -7.82
N ARG A 111 16.85 -3.54 -8.49
CA ARG A 111 15.81 -3.16 -9.45
C ARG A 111 14.67 -2.38 -8.80
N ILE A 112 14.29 -2.73 -7.56
CA ILE A 112 13.27 -2.00 -6.79
C ILE A 112 13.72 -0.56 -6.55
N VAL A 113 14.95 -0.38 -6.06
CA VAL A 113 15.54 0.94 -5.80
C VAL A 113 15.62 1.78 -7.08
N GLU A 114 16.11 1.20 -8.16
CA GLU A 114 16.21 1.87 -9.46
C GLU A 114 14.83 2.31 -9.97
N ALA A 115 13.85 1.42 -9.96
CA ALA A 115 12.49 1.70 -10.39
C ALA A 115 11.84 2.83 -9.58
N VAL A 116 12.03 2.81 -8.25
CA VAL A 116 11.58 3.89 -7.36
C VAL A 116 12.24 5.21 -7.72
N GLY A 117 13.57 5.22 -7.93
CA GLY A 117 14.31 6.40 -8.35
C GLY A 117 13.74 7.02 -9.62
N HIS A 118 13.41 6.20 -10.62
CA HIS A 118 12.79 6.68 -11.86
C HIS A 118 11.43 7.32 -11.65
N CYS A 119 10.55 6.68 -10.86
CA CYS A 119 9.20 7.18 -10.58
C CYS A 119 9.19 8.52 -9.82
N LEU A 120 10.25 8.83 -9.07
CA LEU A 120 10.37 10.06 -8.29
C LEU A 120 10.92 11.26 -9.10
N THR A 121 11.33 11.05 -10.36
CA THR A 121 11.82 12.14 -11.20
C THR A 121 10.66 13.03 -11.71
N PRO A 122 10.83 14.36 -11.80
CA PRO A 122 9.76 15.27 -12.27
C PRO A 122 9.23 14.94 -13.67
N ALA A 123 10.06 14.33 -14.54
CA ALA A 123 9.65 13.89 -15.87
C ALA A 123 8.69 12.68 -15.84
N ALA A 124 8.79 11.82 -14.83
CA ALA A 124 7.86 10.72 -14.59
C ALA A 124 6.57 11.17 -13.86
N ALA A 125 6.63 12.31 -13.17
CA ALA A 125 5.50 12.94 -12.47
C ALA A 125 4.66 13.85 -13.38
N ALA A 126 4.92 13.88 -14.70
CA ALA A 126 4.02 14.51 -15.65
C ALA A 126 2.61 13.99 -15.36
N PRO A 127 1.58 14.87 -15.33
CA PRO A 127 0.25 14.38 -15.01
C PRO A 127 -0.04 13.30 -16.03
N LEU A 128 -0.26 12.09 -15.53
CA LEU A 128 -1.09 11.09 -16.15
C LEU A 128 -2.49 11.72 -16.20
N ALA A 129 -2.63 12.80 -16.96
CA ALA A 129 -3.88 13.32 -17.42
C ALA A 129 -4.44 12.14 -18.15
N LEU A 130 -5.40 11.48 -17.50
CA LEU A 130 -6.18 10.37 -18.01
C LEU A 130 -6.24 10.52 -19.51
N GLN A 131 -5.35 9.84 -20.25
CA GLN A 131 -5.54 9.78 -21.68
C GLN A 131 -6.87 9.07 -21.79
N PRO A 132 -7.89 9.71 -22.39
CA PRO A 132 -9.24 9.18 -22.34
C PRO A 132 -9.16 7.74 -22.82
N CYS A 133 -9.56 6.82 -21.94
CA CYS A 133 -9.58 5.41 -22.24
C CYS A 133 -10.36 5.26 -23.56
N ARG A 134 -9.74 4.72 -24.62
CA ARG A 134 -10.36 4.61 -25.96
C ARG A 134 -11.67 3.79 -25.97
N LEU A 135 -12.03 3.16 -24.85
CA LEU A 135 -13.28 2.46 -24.60
C LEU A 135 -14.47 3.38 -24.23
N HIS A 136 -14.27 4.71 -24.16
CA HIS A 136 -15.33 5.70 -23.94
C HIS A 136 -15.18 6.88 -24.91
N GLN A 137 -15.26 6.63 -26.22
CA GLN A 137 -15.41 7.70 -27.22
C GLN A 137 -16.87 8.06 -27.55
N ASP A 138 -17.84 7.47 -26.85
CA ASP A 138 -19.26 7.82 -27.02
C ASP A 138 -19.82 8.38 -25.72
N HIS A 139 -19.76 9.72 -25.60
CA HIS A 139 -20.55 10.65 -24.78
C HIS A 139 -19.70 11.71 -24.06
N GLU A 140 -19.69 12.91 -24.63
CA GLU A 140 -19.24 14.16 -24.02
C GLU A 140 -20.09 14.51 -22.78
N PRO A 141 -19.49 14.76 -21.60
CA PRO A 141 -20.13 15.52 -20.55
C PRO A 141 -19.65 16.98 -20.57
N THR A 142 -20.63 17.87 -20.55
CA THR A 142 -20.50 19.32 -20.48
C THR A 142 -19.74 19.80 -19.24
N THR A 143 -19.04 20.91 -19.44
CA THR A 143 -18.09 21.61 -18.57
C THR A 143 -18.65 22.09 -17.23
N GLY A 144 -17.81 22.03 -16.18
CA GLY A 144 -17.99 22.70 -14.88
C GLY A 144 -16.64 23.06 -14.24
N PRO A 145 -16.51 24.18 -13.50
CA PRO A 145 -15.21 24.81 -13.25
C PRO A 145 -14.44 24.27 -12.03
N ARG A 146 -13.15 24.56 -12.11
CA ARG A 146 -12.00 24.08 -11.32
C ARG A 146 -11.99 24.50 -9.85
N GLY A 147 -11.44 23.61 -9.02
CA GLY A 147 -10.81 23.97 -7.75
C GLY A 147 -9.98 22.80 -7.21
N PHE A 148 -8.65 22.84 -7.34
CA PHE A 148 -7.77 21.93 -6.62
C PHE A 148 -6.64 22.72 -5.96
N GLY A 149 -6.71 22.74 -4.62
CA GLY A 149 -5.69 23.32 -3.75
C GLY A 149 -4.50 22.37 -3.53
N ASN A 150 -3.34 22.98 -3.38
CA ASN A 150 -2.05 22.36 -3.09
C ASN A 150 -2.09 21.30 -1.98
N ARG A 151 -1.41 20.16 -2.20
CA ARG A 151 -0.94 19.32 -1.10
C ARG A 151 0.30 18.51 -1.49
N LEU A 152 1.47 19.15 -1.38
CA LEU A 152 2.76 18.45 -1.25
C LEU A 152 2.86 17.87 0.16
N LYS A 153 2.81 16.53 0.25
CA LYS A 153 3.46 15.65 1.24
C LYS A 153 2.99 14.23 0.93
N ARG A 154 3.69 13.56 0.01
CA ARG A 154 3.30 12.25 -0.51
C ARG A 154 4.08 11.13 0.19
N ARG A 155 3.39 10.07 0.63
CA ARG A 155 3.94 8.86 1.30
C ARG A 155 3.88 7.66 0.36
N LEU A 156 4.55 6.55 0.66
CA LEU A 156 4.54 5.33 -0.16
C LEU A 156 3.76 4.18 0.49
N PHE A 157 3.15 3.32 -0.33
CA PHE A 157 2.25 2.25 0.13
C PHE A 157 2.12 1.00 -0.77
N TRP A 158 1.63 -0.11 -0.21
CA TRP A 158 1.38 -1.43 -0.84
C TRP A 158 0.15 -2.13 -0.20
N SER A 159 -0.68 -2.92 -0.91
CA SER A 159 -1.55 -3.92 -0.23
C SER A 159 -2.17 -5.03 -1.12
N GLY A 160 -2.77 -6.06 -0.47
CA GLY A 160 -3.72 -7.02 -1.05
C GLY A 160 -4.91 -7.42 -0.14
N LEU A 161 -6.14 -7.35 -0.71
CA LEU A 161 -7.46 -8.02 -0.51
C LEU A 161 -8.40 -7.83 0.74
N SER A 162 -9.44 -6.96 0.56
CA SER A 162 -10.93 -7.11 0.68
C SER A 162 -11.72 -7.34 2.02
N HIS A 163 -12.28 -6.26 2.64
CA HIS A 163 -13.74 -5.86 2.84
C HIS A 163 -14.59 -6.43 4.03
N ARG A 164 -15.56 -5.76 4.73
CA ARG A 164 -15.81 -4.38 5.30
C ARG A 164 -17.14 -4.36 6.14
N VAL A 165 -17.24 -3.60 7.24
CA VAL A 165 -18.49 -3.02 7.85
C VAL A 165 -18.16 -1.59 8.38
N PRO A 166 -19.04 -0.58 8.26
CA PRO A 166 -18.66 0.83 8.45
C PRO A 166 -18.78 1.35 9.89
N CYS A 167 -18.05 2.44 10.12
CA CYS A 167 -17.80 3.12 11.39
C CYS A 167 -18.76 4.29 11.66
N SER A 168 -18.75 4.72 12.93
CA SER A 168 -19.35 5.90 13.58
C SER A 168 -20.74 5.66 14.19
N SER A 169 -20.96 5.81 15.50
CA SER A 169 -20.66 7.01 16.28
C SER A 169 -20.63 6.78 17.82
N ILE A 170 -19.61 7.36 18.49
CA ILE A 170 -19.71 8.31 19.63
C ILE A 170 -20.34 7.82 20.98
N HIS A 171 -19.53 7.67 22.05
CA HIS A 171 -19.50 8.57 23.23
C HIS A 171 -18.56 8.10 24.38
N HIS A 172 -17.88 9.08 24.98
CA HIS A 172 -17.19 9.02 26.27
C HIS A 172 -18.07 8.48 27.41
N ALA A 173 -17.50 7.64 28.29
CA ALA A 173 -17.76 7.67 29.73
C ALA A 173 -16.60 7.03 30.53
N ALA A 174 -16.26 7.70 31.63
CA ALA A 174 -15.04 7.60 32.45
C ALA A 174 -14.93 6.33 33.35
N PRO A 175 -13.81 6.12 34.09
CA PRO A 175 -13.53 4.89 34.81
C PRO A 175 -14.23 4.83 36.18
N ARG A 176 -14.63 3.63 36.62
CA ARG A 176 -15.01 3.38 38.02
C ARG A 176 -14.04 2.41 38.69
N ARG A 177 -13.60 2.83 39.88
CA ARG A 177 -12.67 2.18 40.82
C ARG A 177 -13.30 0.92 41.46
N GLY A 178 -12.44 0.10 42.09
CA GLY A 178 -12.66 -1.26 42.65
C GLY A 178 -13.78 -1.41 43.68
N ARG A 179 -14.08 -2.58 44.26
CA ARG A 179 -13.32 -3.71 44.88
C ARG A 179 -14.40 -4.79 45.28
N PRO A 180 -14.12 -5.91 46.00
CA PRO A 180 -12.99 -6.84 46.05
C PRO A 180 -13.39 -8.35 45.97
N MET A 181 -12.34 -9.20 45.99
CA MET A 181 -12.23 -10.65 46.29
C MET A 181 -13.44 -11.47 46.78
N HIS A 182 -13.55 -12.70 46.25
CA HIS A 182 -13.84 -13.90 47.05
C HIS A 182 -12.99 -15.10 46.62
N VAL A 183 -12.34 -15.70 47.62
CA VAL A 183 -11.53 -16.92 47.63
C VAL A 183 -12.43 -18.16 47.48
N ALA A 184 -11.97 -19.18 46.76
CA ALA A 184 -12.48 -20.55 46.88
C ALA A 184 -11.32 -21.55 46.72
N ASP A 185 -10.68 -21.87 47.83
CA ASP A 185 -10.02 -23.17 48.04
C ASP A 185 -11.05 -24.11 48.67
N LYS A 186 -11.23 -25.30 48.09
CA LYS A 186 -11.41 -26.55 48.83
C LYS A 186 -10.89 -27.71 47.99
N GLU A 187 -9.77 -28.25 48.47
CA GLU A 187 -9.28 -29.59 48.20
C GLU A 187 -10.35 -30.65 48.54
N GLN A 188 -10.31 -31.76 47.80
CA GLN A 188 -10.79 -33.04 48.29
C GLN A 188 -9.86 -34.13 47.76
N THR A 189 -8.95 -34.58 48.62
CA THR A 189 -8.32 -35.91 48.62
C THR A 189 -8.50 -36.46 50.03
#